data_AF-A0A2U9K455-F1
#
_entry.id   AF-A0A2U9K455-F1
#
_cell.length_a   1.000
_cell.length_b   1.000
_cell.length_c   1.000
_cell.angle_alpha   90.00
_cell.angle_beta   90.00
_cell.angle_gamma   90.00
#
_symmetry.space_group_name_H-M   'P 1'
#
loop_
_entity.id
_entity.type
_entity.pdbx_description
1 polymer ?
#
loop_
_entity_poly.entity_id
_entity_poly.type
_entity_poly.pdbx_seq_one_letter_code
_entity_poly.pdbx_strand_id
1 'polypeptide(L)' 'QQMTRVTQFLDLSLVYGSAETMALGLRTGIKGKMLADIRNGKEWLPHHPNASTVCNIDSPNDVCYLA' A
#
# COMPACT_ATOMS: atom_id res chain seq x y z
N GLN A 1 2.63 -19.53 -20.40
CA GLN A 1 1.50 -19.17 -19.52
C GLN A 1 1.97 -18.05 -18.58
N GLN A 2 1.10 -17.11 -18.20
CA GLN A 2 1.40 -16.01 -17.28
C GLN A 2 0.45 -16.08 -16.06
N MET A 3 0.94 -15.75 -14.87
CA MET A 3 0.21 -15.84 -13.61
C MET A 3 -0.24 -14.46 -13.13
N THR A 4 -1.50 -14.32 -12.72
CA THR A 4 -2.04 -13.09 -12.09
C THR A 4 -1.73 -13.08 -10.60
N ARG A 5 -1.33 -11.93 -10.06
CA ARG A 5 -1.06 -11.76 -8.62
C ARG A 5 -2.23 -11.15 -7.85
N VAL A 6 -3.33 -10.81 -8.53
CA VAL A 6 -4.53 -10.20 -7.96
C VAL A 6 -5.67 -11.21 -7.91
N THR A 7 -6.69 -10.94 -7.09
CA THR A 7 -7.92 -11.73 -7.09
C THR A 7 -8.74 -11.39 -8.34
N GLN A 8 -9.55 -12.35 -8.81
CA GLN A 8 -10.41 -12.17 -10.00
C GLN A 8 -11.75 -11.49 -9.68
N PHE A 9 -11.97 -11.12 -8.41
CA PHE A 9 -13.24 -10.59 -7.91
C PHE A 9 -13.17 -9.07 -7.81
N LEU A 10 -14.34 -8.43 -7.75
CA LEU A 10 -14.46 -7.01 -7.42
C LEU A 10 -14.52 -6.85 -5.88
N ASP A 11 -13.40 -7.16 -5.22
CA ASP A 11 -13.30 -7.27 -3.75
C ASP A 11 -12.43 -6.19 -3.10
N LEU A 12 -12.05 -5.17 -3.87
CA LEU A 12 -11.13 -4.10 -3.43
C LEU A 12 -9.71 -4.61 -3.07
N SER A 13 -9.23 -5.72 -3.65
CA SER A 13 -7.85 -6.20 -3.46
C SER A 13 -6.77 -5.19 -3.85
N LEU A 14 -7.10 -4.16 -4.63
CA LEU A 14 -6.22 -3.03 -4.95
C LEU A 14 -5.95 -2.12 -3.72
N VAL A 15 -6.85 -2.15 -2.74
CA VAL A 15 -6.76 -1.33 -1.51
C VAL A 15 -6.34 -2.18 -0.31
N TYR A 16 -6.81 -3.43 -0.26
CA TYR A 16 -6.59 -4.32 0.89
C TYR A 16 -5.53 -5.40 0.66
N GLY A 17 -4.91 -5.44 -0.52
CA GLY A 17 -3.98 -6.48 -0.92
C GLY A 17 -4.67 -7.79 -1.33
N SER A 18 -4.03 -8.53 -2.24
CA SER A 18 -4.50 -9.84 -2.73
C SER A 18 -3.92 -11.04 -1.98
N ALA A 19 -3.09 -10.79 -0.98
CA ALA A 19 -2.45 -11.81 -0.13
C ALA A 19 -2.50 -11.41 1.34
N GLU A 20 -2.60 -12.39 2.24
CA GLU A 20 -2.74 -12.16 3.68
C GLU A 20 -1.58 -11.33 4.26
N THR A 21 -0.33 -11.62 3.86
CA THR A 21 0.85 -10.88 4.32
C THR A 21 0.81 -9.40 3.93
N MET A 22 0.28 -9.09 2.74
CA MET A 22 0.09 -7.73 2.25
C MET A 22 -1.04 -7.03 3.03
N ALA A 23 -2.18 -7.70 3.20
CA ALA A 23 -3.31 -7.18 3.96
C ALA A 23 -2.96 -6.89 5.43
N LEU A 24 -2.18 -7.78 6.06
CA LEU A 24 -1.67 -7.56 7.42
C LEU A 24 -0.70 -6.37 7.48
N GLY A 25 0.18 -6.24 6.48
CA GLY A 25 1.12 -5.13 6.37
C GLY A 25 0.46 -3.76 6.18
N LEU A 26 -0.76 -3.70 5.64
CA LEU A 26 -1.52 -2.46 5.44
C LEU A 26 -2.36 -2.03 6.66
N ARG A 27 -2.52 -2.90 7.66
CA ARG A 27 -3.41 -2.67 8.80
C ARG A 27 -2.63 -2.19 10.03
N THR A 28 -3.24 -1.26 10.78
CA THR A 28 -2.72 -0.85 12.10
C THR A 28 -2.89 -1.93 13.17
N GLY A 29 -3.80 -2.90 12.94
CA GLY A 29 -4.28 -3.83 13.97
C GLY A 29 -5.16 -3.19 15.05
N ILE A 30 -5.45 -1.88 14.95
CA ILE A 30 -6.12 -1.11 16.00
C ILE A 30 -7.43 -0.54 15.45
N LYS A 31 -8.55 -0.81 16.15
CA LYS A 31 -9.88 -0.25 15.84
C LYS A 31 -10.30 -0.40 14.36
N GLY A 32 -9.84 -1.46 13.68
CA GLY A 32 -10.16 -1.72 12.27
C GLY A 32 -9.54 -0.74 11.27
N LYS A 33 -8.54 0.05 11.66
CA LYS A 33 -7.93 1.08 10.79
C LYS A 33 -6.79 0.53 9.92
N MET A 34 -6.63 1.14 8.76
CA MET A 34 -5.45 0.98 7.91
C MET A 34 -4.34 1.95 8.32
N LEU A 35 -3.11 1.63 7.93
CA LEU A 35 -1.98 2.55 8.07
C LEU A 35 -2.22 3.79 7.20
N ALA A 36 -1.82 4.95 7.71
CA ALA A 36 -1.87 6.21 7.00
C ALA A 36 -0.76 7.13 7.52
N ASP A 37 -0.16 7.90 6.62
CA ASP A 37 0.74 9.00 6.97
C ASP A 37 -0.07 10.28 7.20
N ILE A 38 0.30 11.08 8.20
CA ILE A 38 -0.32 12.40 8.42
C ILE A 38 0.59 13.49 7.85
N ARG A 39 0.10 14.22 6.85
CA ARG A 39 0.84 15.36 6.24
C ARG A 39 -0.06 16.58 6.21
N ASN A 40 0.36 17.65 6.87
CA ASN A 40 -0.40 18.90 7.00
C ASN A 40 -1.84 18.66 7.53
N GLY A 41 -1.99 17.77 8.51
CA GLY A 41 -3.28 17.43 9.13
C GLY A 41 -4.22 16.58 8.27
N LYS A 42 -3.76 16.07 7.12
CA LYS A 42 -4.52 15.17 6.24
C LYS A 42 -3.91 13.78 6.23
N GLU A 43 -4.76 12.77 6.10
CA GLU A 43 -4.36 11.37 5.91
C GLU A 43 -3.93 11.14 4.45
N TRP A 44 -2.80 10.47 4.30
CA TRP A 44 -2.24 9.99 3.04
C TRP A 44 -1.98 8.49 3.16
N LEU A 45 -1.88 7.81 2.02
CA LEU A 45 -1.43 6.42 2.01
C LEU A 45 -0.04 6.31 2.68
N PRO A 46 0.26 5.17 3.33
CA PRO A 46 1.56 4.95 3.94
C PRO A 46 2.65 4.92 2.87
N HIS A 47 3.84 5.43 3.17
CA HIS A 47 4.99 5.32 2.28
C HIS A 47 5.47 3.86 2.19
N HIS A 48 5.96 3.46 1.03
CA HIS A 48 6.59 2.15 0.85
C HIS A 48 7.99 2.16 1.49
N PRO A 49 8.31 1.24 2.41
CA PRO A 49 9.59 1.24 3.12
C PRO A 49 10.80 1.04 2.18
N ASN A 50 10.57 0.36 1.04
CA ASN A 50 11.57 0.15 0.00
C ASN A 50 11.23 0.90 -1.29
N ALA A 51 10.95 2.20 -1.18
CA ALA A 51 10.39 3.03 -2.25
C ALA A 51 11.19 2.91 -3.57
N SER A 52 12.53 2.98 -3.51
CA SER A 52 13.41 2.94 -4.68
C SER A 52 13.44 1.61 -5.44
N THR A 53 12.93 0.53 -4.83
CA THR A 53 12.86 -0.80 -5.46
C THR A 53 11.54 -1.06 -6.18
N VAL A 54 10.51 -0.25 -5.90
CA VAL A 54 9.14 -0.48 -6.36
C VAL A 54 8.69 0.55 -7.39
N CYS A 55 9.17 1.79 -7.27
CA CYS A 55 8.86 2.85 -8.21
C CYS A 55 10.14 3.61 -8.60
N ASN A 56 10.06 4.29 -9.75
CA ASN A 56 11.10 5.23 -10.17
C ASN A 56 10.96 6.50 -9.32
N ILE A 57 12.02 6.83 -8.59
CA ILE A 57 12.13 8.01 -7.72
C ILE A 57 13.17 8.91 -8.37
N ASP A 58 12.75 10.07 -8.85
CA ASP A 58 13.60 11.02 -9.56
C ASP A 58 14.03 12.18 -8.64
N SER A 59 13.23 12.47 -7.61
CA SER A 59 13.43 13.53 -6.63
C SER A 59 13.42 12.99 -5.19
N PRO A 60 14.18 13.59 -4.25
CA PRO A 60 14.12 13.24 -2.84
C PRO A 60 12.73 13.40 -2.19
N ASN A 61 11.84 14.17 -2.82
CA ASN A 61 10.47 14.39 -2.36
C ASN A 61 9.45 13.44 -2.99
N ASP A 62 9.86 12.57 -3.93
CA ASP A 62 8.96 11.61 -4.53
C ASP A 62 8.58 10.54 -3.50
N VAL A 63 7.32 10.11 -3.57
CA VAL A 63 6.77 9.14 -2.63
C VAL A 63 6.19 7.97 -3.40
N CYS A 64 6.66 6.78 -3.05
CA CYS A 64 5.98 5.54 -3.36
C CYS A 64 4.96 5.25 -2.27
N TYR A 65 3.70 5.05 -2.63
CA TYR A 65 2.71 4.61 -1.66
C TYR A 65 2.66 3.09 -1.59
N LEU A 66 2.52 2.59 -0.37
CA LEU A 66 2.20 1.19 -0.09
C LEU A 66 0.69 1.02 -0.19
N ALA A 67 0.26 0.13 -1.08
CA ALA A 67 -1.13 -0.25 -1.33
C ALA A 67 -1.16 -1.68 -1.85
#